data_AF-A0A2R6RJC4-F1
#
_entry.id   AF-A0A2R6RJC4-F1
#
_cell.length_a   1.000
_cell.length_b   1.000
_cell.length_c   1.000
_cell.angle_alpha   90.00
_cell.angle_beta   90.00
_cell.angle_gamma   90.00
#
_symmetry.space_group_name_H-M   'P 1'
#
loop_
_entity.id
_entity.type
_entity.pdbx_description
1 polymer ?
#
loop_
_entity_poly.entity_id
_entity_poly.type
_entity_poly.pdbx_seq_one_letter_code
_entity_poly.pdbx_strand_id
1 'polypeptide(L)'
;MGVRRQNGKILPPSKTDAGEPPIKPHKHQHQSAAVTHTLSLYLTNGLFFSLFFSVAYFLLHRWRDKIRNSMPLHVISLSELAAVTSLIASFVYLLGFFGFLDLFQSPTAATKPYPDDTLDDVIAPCAAATDKSEPPPISPNSDDEIVDSVVSGKMPSYSLESRLGDCRRAAAIRREALERITGKSLTGLPLDGFDYESILGQCCEMPVGYVQIPVGIAGPLLLDGKEFSVPMATTEGCLVASTNRGCKAMYLCGGATSVVLRDGMTRAPVVRFGTAKRAAELKFYLEDPENFDTLAVVFNKSSRFGRLQGIQCAIAGKNVYMRFRCSTGDAMGMNMVSKGVQNVLDFLQNDFSDMDVIGISGNFCSDKKPAAVNWIEGRGKSVVCEAIIKEEVVNKVLKTNVAALVELNMLKNLTGSAMAGALGGFNAHASNIVSAVYIATGQDPAQNVESSHCITMMEAVNDGKDLHISVTMPSIEVGTVGGGTQLASQSACLNLLGVKGASKDSPGSNSRLLASIVAGAVLAGELSLMSALAAGQLVNSHMKYNRSSKDVTKVQAT
;
A
#
# COMPACT_ATOMS: atom_id res chain seq x y z
N MET A 1 -20.79 -52.32 -25.19
CA MET A 1 -22.19 -52.25 -25.67
C MET A 1 -22.58 -50.78 -25.68
N GLY A 2 -22.56 -50.09 -26.82
CA GLY A 2 -23.71 -50.01 -27.75
C GLY A 2 -24.38 -48.63 -27.60
N VAL A 3 -23.82 -47.56 -28.16
CA VAL A 3 -24.28 -46.86 -29.39
C VAL A 3 -25.72 -46.30 -29.30
N ARG A 4 -25.88 -44.96 -29.31
CA ARG A 4 -26.60 -44.25 -30.39
C ARG A 4 -26.54 -42.71 -30.32
N ARG A 5 -26.09 -42.14 -31.45
CA ARG A 5 -26.27 -40.76 -31.93
C ARG A 5 -27.71 -40.53 -32.41
N GLN A 6 -28.20 -39.29 -32.36
CA GLN A 6 -29.08 -38.66 -33.36
C GLN A 6 -28.76 -37.14 -33.37
N ASN A 7 -28.08 -36.60 -34.39
CA ASN A 7 -28.55 -36.15 -35.70
C ASN A 7 -29.37 -34.84 -35.66
N GLY A 8 -28.72 -33.77 -36.12
CA GLY A 8 -29.33 -32.50 -36.45
C GLY A 8 -30.16 -32.55 -37.74
N LYS A 9 -30.98 -31.51 -37.91
CA LYS A 9 -31.69 -31.20 -39.15
C LYS A 9 -31.43 -29.74 -39.54
N ILE A 10 -30.99 -29.59 -40.78
CA ILE A 10 -30.81 -28.38 -41.56
C ILE A 10 -32.14 -28.06 -42.25
N LEU A 11 -32.53 -26.77 -42.30
CA LEU A 11 -33.63 -26.24 -43.10
C LEU A 11 -33.06 -25.36 -44.24
N PRO A 12 -33.66 -25.39 -45.46
CA PRO A 12 -33.13 -24.71 -46.65
C PRO A 12 -33.69 -23.29 -46.85
N PRO A 13 -33.16 -22.50 -47.82
CA PRO A 13 -33.40 -21.05 -47.92
C PRO A 13 -34.57 -20.71 -48.86
N SER A 14 -35.22 -19.58 -48.62
CA SER A 14 -36.12 -18.91 -49.58
C SER A 14 -35.57 -17.52 -49.96
N LYS A 15 -35.48 -17.27 -51.27
CA LYS A 15 -35.23 -15.98 -51.92
C LYS A 15 -36.54 -15.49 -52.53
N THR A 16 -36.76 -14.15 -52.49
CA THR A 16 -37.34 -13.23 -53.51
C THR A 16 -38.02 -12.05 -52.80
N ASP A 17 -38.13 -10.83 -53.32
CA ASP A 17 -37.29 -9.91 -54.12
C ASP A 17 -38.05 -8.56 -54.11
N ALA A 18 -37.38 -7.47 -54.51
CA ALA A 18 -37.90 -6.12 -54.83
C ALA A 18 -38.38 -5.20 -53.68
N GLY A 19 -38.07 -3.90 -53.61
CA GLY A 19 -37.33 -2.98 -54.48
C GLY A 19 -37.72 -1.53 -54.15
N GLU A 20 -36.75 -0.65 -53.87
CA GLU A 20 -36.94 0.81 -53.69
C GLU A 20 -36.15 1.59 -54.76
N PRO A 21 -36.65 2.76 -55.23
CA PRO A 21 -36.11 3.44 -56.41
C PRO A 21 -34.98 4.45 -56.08
N PRO A 22 -34.13 4.82 -57.06
CA PRO A 22 -32.95 5.67 -56.82
C PRO A 22 -33.24 7.16 -57.09
N ILE A 23 -32.66 8.04 -56.25
CA ILE A 23 -32.60 9.49 -56.48
C ILE A 23 -31.20 9.90 -56.95
N LYS A 24 -31.15 10.69 -58.03
CA LYS A 24 -29.96 11.20 -58.73
C LYS A 24 -29.18 12.28 -57.95
N PRO A 25 -27.91 12.55 -58.29
CA PRO A 25 -26.98 13.31 -57.44
C PRO A 25 -27.02 14.82 -57.68
N HIS A 26 -26.98 15.61 -56.61
CA HIS A 26 -26.67 17.03 -56.65
C HIS A 26 -25.15 17.25 -56.58
N LYS A 27 -24.58 17.89 -57.62
CA LYS A 27 -23.27 18.53 -57.57
C LYS A 27 -23.36 19.77 -56.68
N HIS A 28 -22.49 19.89 -55.68
CA HIS A 28 -22.10 21.18 -55.12
C HIS A 28 -20.58 21.29 -55.05
N GLN A 29 -20.06 22.24 -55.83
CA GLN A 29 -18.71 22.77 -55.78
C GLN A 29 -18.46 23.39 -54.40
N HIS A 30 -17.66 22.76 -53.53
CA HIS A 30 -17.06 23.43 -52.36
C HIS A 30 -15.91 22.62 -51.70
N GLN A 31 -15.04 21.95 -52.47
CA GLN A 31 -13.93 21.16 -51.90
C GLN A 31 -12.51 21.61 -52.25
N SER A 32 -12.31 22.66 -53.06
CA SER A 32 -10.94 23.04 -53.47
C SER A 32 -10.18 23.92 -52.47
N ALA A 33 -10.85 24.67 -51.59
CA ALA A 33 -10.18 25.63 -50.69
C ALA A 33 -9.73 25.00 -49.35
N ALA A 34 -10.53 24.10 -48.77
CA ALA A 34 -10.24 23.48 -47.47
C ALA A 34 -9.08 22.48 -47.53
N VAL A 35 -8.93 21.75 -48.65
CA VAL A 35 -7.86 20.77 -48.86
C VAL A 35 -6.49 21.46 -49.01
N THR A 36 -6.46 22.68 -49.54
CA THR A 36 -5.20 23.42 -49.74
C THR A 36 -4.64 23.95 -48.42
N HIS A 37 -5.49 24.38 -47.48
CA HIS A 37 -5.07 24.83 -46.15
C HIS A 37 -4.59 23.68 -45.25
N THR A 38 -5.26 22.52 -45.27
CA THR A 38 -4.86 21.35 -44.46
C THR A 38 -3.56 20.72 -44.96
N LEU A 39 -3.34 20.69 -46.28
CA LEU A 39 -2.08 20.24 -46.87
C LEU A 39 -0.91 21.17 -46.51
N SER A 40 -1.15 22.50 -46.53
CA SER A 40 -0.15 23.50 -46.13
C SER A 40 0.25 23.37 -44.65
N LEU A 41 -0.70 23.10 -43.75
CA LEU A 41 -0.44 22.87 -42.32
C LEU A 41 0.33 21.57 -42.06
N TYR A 42 -0.03 20.47 -42.74
CA TYR A 42 0.70 19.21 -42.63
C TYR A 42 2.15 19.33 -43.11
N LEU A 43 2.37 20.03 -44.23
CA LEU A 43 3.71 20.27 -44.75
C LEU A 43 4.54 21.14 -43.80
N THR A 44 3.94 22.20 -43.26
CA THR A 44 4.62 23.10 -42.31
C THR A 44 4.97 22.37 -41.02
N ASN A 45 4.06 21.57 -40.46
CA ASN A 45 4.32 20.73 -39.30
C ASN A 45 5.41 19.70 -39.55
N GLY A 46 5.35 19.00 -40.68
CA GLY A 46 6.39 18.05 -41.08
C GLY A 46 7.77 18.69 -41.14
N LEU A 47 7.87 19.91 -41.68
CA LEU A 47 9.11 20.70 -41.72
C LEU A 47 9.61 21.05 -40.31
N PHE A 48 8.74 21.56 -39.44
CA PHE A 48 9.15 21.96 -38.08
C PHE A 48 9.48 20.77 -37.17
N PHE A 49 8.79 19.63 -37.32
CA PHE A 49 9.16 18.38 -36.65
C PHE A 49 10.51 17.86 -37.13
N SER A 50 10.72 17.81 -38.45
CA SER A 50 12.00 17.39 -39.02
C SER A 50 13.14 18.31 -38.59
N LEU A 51 12.91 19.63 -38.57
CA LEU A 51 13.88 20.61 -38.12
C LEU A 51 14.19 20.43 -36.63
N PHE A 52 13.19 20.28 -35.77
CA PHE A 52 13.35 20.09 -34.33
C PHE A 52 14.22 18.86 -34.02
N PHE A 53 13.86 17.70 -34.57
CA PHE A 53 14.59 16.46 -34.28
C PHE A 53 15.99 16.44 -34.90
N SER A 54 16.18 16.99 -36.11
CA SER A 54 17.49 17.03 -36.76
C SER A 54 18.46 17.95 -36.01
N VAL A 55 17.98 19.10 -35.54
CA VAL A 55 18.77 20.07 -34.79
C VAL A 55 19.05 19.58 -33.36
N ALA A 56 18.07 18.95 -32.70
CA ALA A 56 18.27 18.31 -31.40
C ALA A 56 19.33 17.20 -31.48
N TYR A 57 19.24 16.35 -32.52
CA TYR A 57 20.24 15.30 -32.76
C TYR A 57 21.65 15.87 -32.99
N PHE A 58 21.77 16.93 -33.81
CA PHE A 58 23.04 17.61 -34.03
C PHE A 58 23.64 18.15 -32.73
N LEU A 59 22.83 18.82 -31.88
CA LEU A 59 23.29 19.35 -30.60
C LEU A 59 23.72 18.26 -29.63
N LEU A 60 22.96 17.16 -29.51
CA LEU A 60 23.33 16.02 -28.68
C LEU A 60 24.64 15.37 -29.14
N HIS A 61 24.85 15.23 -30.46
CA HIS A 61 26.11 14.71 -30.99
C HIS A 61 27.29 15.65 -30.66
N ARG A 62 27.11 16.97 -30.81
CA ARG A 62 28.16 17.94 -30.52
C ARG A 62 28.49 18.03 -29.03
N TRP A 63 27.49 17.95 -28.16
CA TRP A 63 27.70 17.90 -26.71
C TRP A 63 28.42 16.62 -26.30
N ARG A 64 28.07 15.48 -26.90
CA ARG A 64 28.80 14.22 -26.70
C ARG A 64 30.27 14.33 -27.12
N ASP A 65 30.55 14.95 -28.27
CA ASP A 65 31.93 15.17 -28.74
C ASP A 65 32.71 16.12 -27.82
N LYS A 66 32.06 17.15 -27.27
CA LYS A 66 32.68 18.06 -26.30
C LYS A 66 33.00 17.38 -24.98
N ILE A 67 32.08 16.55 -24.46
CA ILE A 67 32.30 15.75 -23.25
C ILE A 67 33.48 14.79 -23.46
N ARG A 68 33.55 14.13 -24.62
CA ARG A 68 34.63 13.19 -24.95
C ARG A 68 36.00 13.85 -25.06
N ASN A 69 36.05 15.10 -25.53
CA ASN A 69 37.30 15.85 -25.72
C ASN A 69 37.57 16.87 -24.60
N SER A 70 36.86 16.79 -23.47
CA SER A 70 36.99 17.69 -22.32
C SER A 70 36.89 19.19 -22.68
N MET A 71 36.13 19.53 -23.72
CA MET A 71 35.87 20.92 -24.08
C MET A 71 34.72 21.48 -23.24
N PRO A 72 34.83 22.70 -22.67
CA PRO A 72 33.77 23.28 -21.87
C PRO A 72 32.48 23.50 -22.69
N LEU A 73 31.34 23.05 -22.17
CA LEU A 73 30.04 23.13 -22.85
C LEU A 73 29.58 24.57 -23.13
N HIS A 74 30.06 25.55 -22.36
CA HIS A 74 29.74 26.97 -22.54
C HIS A 74 30.44 27.62 -23.74
N VAL A 75 31.44 26.95 -24.34
CA VAL A 75 32.11 27.44 -25.55
C VAL A 75 31.29 27.01 -26.75
N ILE A 76 30.42 27.88 -27.25
CA ILE A 76 29.46 27.58 -28.34
C ILE A 76 30.03 28.06 -29.68
N SER A 77 30.09 27.16 -30.67
CA SER A 77 30.44 27.50 -32.06
C SER A 77 29.27 28.18 -32.78
N LEU A 78 29.56 28.91 -33.87
CA LEU A 78 28.51 29.56 -34.68
C LEU A 78 27.44 28.58 -35.17
N SER A 79 27.84 27.35 -35.53
CA SER A 79 26.90 26.27 -35.90
C SER A 79 26.02 25.81 -34.75
N GLU A 80 26.55 25.75 -33.52
CA GLU A 80 25.77 25.37 -32.35
C GLU A 80 24.83 26.49 -31.92
N LEU A 81 25.23 27.76 -32.07
CA LEU A 81 24.36 28.89 -31.81
C LEU A 81 23.19 28.94 -32.81
N ALA A 82 23.46 28.70 -34.10
CA ALA A 82 22.42 28.57 -35.13
C ALA A 82 21.47 27.38 -34.87
N ALA A 83 22.02 26.27 -34.37
CA ALA A 83 21.23 25.11 -33.96
C ALA A 83 20.35 25.42 -32.73
N VAL A 84 20.89 26.02 -31.67
CA VAL A 84 20.11 26.39 -30.48
C VAL A 84 18.98 27.35 -30.83
N THR A 85 19.24 28.37 -31.65
CA THR A 85 18.21 29.32 -32.10
C THR A 85 17.13 28.64 -32.95
N SER A 86 17.51 27.73 -33.86
CA SER A 86 16.57 26.94 -34.66
C SER A 86 15.74 25.96 -33.82
N LEU A 87 16.34 25.39 -32.78
CA LEU A 87 15.65 24.52 -31.83
C LEU A 87 14.60 25.29 -31.03
N ILE A 88 14.93 26.47 -30.54
CA ILE A 88 13.99 27.35 -29.82
C ILE A 88 12.84 27.78 -30.75
N ALA A 89 13.15 28.20 -31.98
CA ALA A 89 12.14 28.63 -32.94
C ALA A 89 11.17 27.49 -33.31
N SER A 90 11.69 26.28 -33.56
CA SER A 90 10.85 25.11 -33.84
C SER A 90 10.04 24.64 -32.63
N PHE A 91 10.61 24.73 -31.42
CA PHE A 91 9.89 24.42 -30.19
C PHE A 91 8.73 25.39 -29.91
N VAL A 92 8.95 26.69 -30.10
CA VAL A 92 7.89 27.72 -29.95
C VAL A 92 6.77 27.50 -30.96
N TYR A 93 7.12 27.17 -32.21
CA TYR A 93 6.13 26.83 -33.24
C TYR A 93 5.29 25.60 -32.83
N LEU A 94 5.94 24.52 -32.39
CA LEU A 94 5.26 23.29 -31.99
C LEU A 94 4.36 23.50 -30.76
N LEU A 95 4.79 24.31 -29.78
CA LEU A 95 3.94 24.68 -28.63
C LEU A 95 2.68 25.45 -29.04
N GLY A 96 2.81 26.36 -30.01
CA GLY A 96 1.67 27.07 -30.59
C GLY A 96 0.73 26.14 -31.34
N PHE A 97 1.27 25.16 -32.08
CA PHE A 97 0.47 24.19 -32.84
C PHE A 97 -0.31 23.22 -31.93
N PHE A 98 0.27 22.77 -30.81
CA PHE A 98 -0.40 21.87 -29.85
C PHE A 98 -1.33 22.58 -28.85
N GLY A 99 -1.64 23.86 -29.06
CA GLY A 99 -2.63 24.59 -28.25
C GLY A 99 -2.18 24.93 -26.83
N PHE A 100 -0.87 24.81 -26.51
CA PHE A 100 -0.37 25.14 -25.17
C PHE A 100 -0.35 26.64 -24.87
N LEU A 101 -0.47 27.49 -25.89
CA LEU A 101 -0.58 28.95 -25.73
C LEU A 101 -2.00 29.42 -25.33
N ASP A 102 -3.03 28.59 -25.50
CA ASP A 102 -4.40 28.91 -25.06
C ASP A 102 -4.62 28.65 -23.55
N LEU A 103 -3.64 28.04 -22.86
CA LEU A 103 -3.71 27.75 -21.42
C LEU A 103 -3.55 29.01 -20.54
N PHE A 104 -3.19 30.17 -21.13
CA PHE A 104 -3.04 31.45 -20.42
C PHE A 104 -4.21 32.43 -20.62
N GLN A 105 -5.35 31.97 -21.17
CA GLN A 105 -6.59 32.75 -21.22
C GLN A 105 -7.73 32.03 -20.48
N SER A 106 -8.30 32.72 -19.48
CA SER A 106 -9.40 32.26 -18.62
C SER A 106 -10.74 32.07 -19.38
N PRO A 107 -11.71 31.32 -18.80
CA PRO A 107 -12.59 30.42 -19.54
C PRO A 107 -13.99 30.98 -19.83
N THR A 108 -14.56 30.61 -20.98
CA THR A 108 -16.03 30.62 -21.16
C THR A 108 -16.52 29.40 -21.97
N ALA A 109 -17.39 28.63 -21.31
CA ALA A 109 -18.51 27.81 -21.80
C ALA A 109 -18.45 27.10 -23.18
N ALA A 110 -18.59 25.77 -23.18
CA ALA A 110 -19.86 25.07 -23.49
C ALA A 110 -19.64 23.62 -23.97
N THR A 111 -20.46 22.73 -23.43
CA THR A 111 -20.57 21.28 -23.59
C THR A 111 -21.13 20.84 -24.95
N LYS A 112 -20.71 19.64 -25.42
CA LYS A 112 -21.60 18.63 -26.05
C LYS A 112 -20.92 17.24 -26.11
N PRO A 113 -21.63 16.13 -25.80
CA PRO A 113 -21.08 14.77 -25.79
C PRO A 113 -21.37 13.98 -27.09
N TYR A 114 -20.50 13.03 -27.42
CA TYR A 114 -20.72 11.98 -28.44
C TYR A 114 -21.03 10.63 -27.76
N PRO A 115 -21.79 9.73 -28.40
CA PRO A 115 -22.30 8.51 -27.79
C PRO A 115 -21.28 7.37 -27.81
N ASP A 116 -21.35 6.52 -26.79
CA ASP A 116 -20.49 5.35 -26.58
C ASP A 116 -21.28 4.09 -26.96
N ASP A 117 -20.70 3.24 -27.81
CA ASP A 117 -21.25 1.94 -28.19
C ASP A 117 -20.62 0.86 -27.30
N THR A 118 -21.52 0.10 -26.68
CA THR A 118 -21.31 -0.97 -25.70
C THR A 118 -20.52 -2.17 -26.21
N LEU A 119 -19.59 -2.69 -25.41
CA LEU A 119 -19.16 -4.09 -25.40
C LEU A 119 -18.87 -4.51 -23.96
N ASP A 120 -19.76 -5.36 -23.43
CA ASP A 120 -19.69 -5.96 -22.09
C ASP A 120 -18.88 -7.27 -22.08
N ASP A 121 -18.45 -7.57 -20.84
CA ASP A 121 -17.96 -8.83 -20.25
C ASP A 121 -16.50 -9.25 -20.48
N VAL A 122 -15.70 -9.17 -19.39
CA VAL A 122 -15.09 -10.33 -18.69
C VAL A 122 -14.17 -9.86 -17.53
N ILE A 123 -14.53 -10.29 -16.29
CA ILE A 123 -13.76 -10.40 -15.01
C ILE A 123 -13.59 -9.14 -14.13
N ALA A 124 -14.36 -9.09 -13.03
CA ALA A 124 -14.20 -8.17 -11.90
C ALA A 124 -13.60 -8.86 -10.65
N PRO A 125 -12.62 -8.27 -9.94
CA PRO A 125 -12.42 -8.51 -8.52
C PRO A 125 -13.47 -7.72 -7.72
N CYS A 126 -13.93 -8.25 -6.58
CA CYS A 126 -14.95 -7.69 -5.70
C CYS A 126 -14.79 -6.17 -5.44
N ALA A 127 -15.35 -5.37 -6.32
CA ALA A 127 -15.71 -3.98 -6.12
C ALA A 127 -17.24 -3.97 -6.09
N ALA A 128 -17.81 -3.16 -5.19
CA ALA A 128 -19.23 -2.91 -5.13
C ALA A 128 -19.78 -2.73 -6.55
N ALA A 129 -20.75 -3.56 -6.92
CA ALA A 129 -21.54 -3.35 -8.12
C ALA A 129 -22.24 -1.99 -7.96
N THR A 130 -21.65 -0.94 -8.52
CA THR A 130 -22.36 0.29 -8.81
C THR A 130 -23.20 0.06 -10.06
N ASP A 131 -24.31 -0.63 -9.85
CA ASP A 131 -25.42 -0.53 -10.78
C ASP A 131 -25.83 0.95 -10.83
N LYS A 132 -25.70 1.59 -12.00
CA LYS A 132 -25.96 3.02 -12.23
C LYS A 132 -27.47 3.32 -12.27
N SER A 133 -28.19 2.81 -11.31
CA SER A 133 -29.48 3.35 -10.89
C SER A 133 -29.44 3.46 -9.38
N GLU A 134 -29.12 4.64 -8.84
CA GLU A 134 -29.37 4.92 -7.43
C GLU A 134 -30.85 4.66 -7.17
N PRO A 135 -31.22 3.67 -6.33
CA PRO A 135 -32.60 3.50 -5.96
C PRO A 135 -33.07 4.79 -5.26
N PRO A 136 -34.30 5.26 -5.54
CA PRO A 136 -34.77 6.51 -4.99
C PRO A 136 -34.70 6.47 -3.45
N PRO A 137 -34.29 7.57 -2.79
CA PRO A 137 -34.29 7.65 -1.34
C PRO A 137 -35.70 7.38 -0.82
N ILE A 138 -35.80 6.44 0.12
CA ILE A 138 -37.09 6.04 0.66
C ILE A 138 -37.55 7.16 1.62
N SER A 139 -38.81 7.59 1.46
CA SER A 139 -39.54 8.45 2.40
C SER A 139 -39.56 7.84 3.83
N PRO A 140 -40.00 8.51 4.90
CA PRO A 140 -39.82 8.02 6.27
C PRO A 140 -40.77 6.84 6.55
N ASN A 141 -40.43 5.66 6.05
CA ASN A 141 -40.95 4.40 6.56
C ASN A 141 -40.42 4.23 7.98
N SER A 142 -41.21 3.59 8.85
CA SER A 142 -40.75 3.29 10.20
C SER A 142 -39.52 2.38 10.13
N ASP A 143 -38.60 2.53 11.08
CA ASP A 143 -37.43 1.66 11.15
C ASP A 143 -37.84 0.19 11.23
N ASP A 144 -38.95 -0.13 11.91
CA ASP A 144 -39.55 -1.45 11.98
C ASP A 144 -39.88 -2.06 10.60
N GLU A 145 -40.49 -1.29 9.69
CA GLU A 145 -40.82 -1.78 8.35
C GLU A 145 -39.57 -2.08 7.52
N ILE A 146 -38.54 -1.24 7.67
CA ILE A 146 -37.27 -1.42 6.97
C ILE A 146 -36.55 -2.64 7.54
N VAL A 147 -36.54 -2.81 8.86
CA VAL A 147 -36.02 -3.99 9.54
C VAL A 147 -36.72 -5.25 9.03
N ASP A 148 -38.06 -5.29 9.01
CA ASP A 148 -38.82 -6.44 8.51
C ASP A 148 -38.56 -6.73 7.02
N SER A 149 -38.33 -5.68 6.22
CA SER A 149 -37.92 -5.81 4.81
C SER A 149 -36.52 -6.44 4.67
N VAL A 150 -35.58 -6.10 5.55
CA VAL A 150 -34.25 -6.72 5.62
C VAL A 150 -34.34 -8.17 6.12
N VAL A 151 -35.10 -8.42 7.19
CA VAL A 151 -35.32 -9.76 7.76
C VAL A 151 -35.96 -10.71 6.74
N SER A 152 -36.94 -10.23 5.97
CA SER A 152 -37.60 -11.01 4.92
C SER A 152 -36.78 -11.15 3.63
N GLY A 153 -35.61 -10.51 3.54
CA GLY A 153 -34.74 -10.54 2.36
C GLY A 153 -35.21 -9.69 1.18
N LYS A 154 -36.29 -8.91 1.34
CA LYS A 154 -36.78 -7.96 0.31
C LYS A 154 -35.81 -6.81 0.09
N MET A 155 -35.13 -6.37 1.15
CA MET A 155 -34.09 -5.34 1.08
C MET A 155 -32.72 -5.92 1.44
N PRO A 156 -31.72 -5.86 0.52
CA PRO A 156 -30.37 -6.31 0.84
C PRO A 156 -29.70 -5.39 1.86
N SER A 157 -29.16 -5.97 2.93
CA SER A 157 -28.54 -5.22 4.04
C SER A 157 -27.36 -4.33 3.63
N TYR A 158 -26.58 -4.73 2.61
CA TYR A 158 -25.45 -3.93 2.11
C TYR A 158 -25.88 -2.64 1.40
N SER A 159 -27.15 -2.49 1.04
CA SER A 159 -27.67 -1.32 0.32
C SER A 159 -28.22 -0.23 1.22
N LEU A 160 -28.27 -0.47 2.55
CA LEU A 160 -28.93 0.41 3.51
C LEU A 160 -28.33 1.83 3.52
N GLU A 161 -27.00 1.96 3.50
CA GLU A 161 -26.32 3.25 3.48
C GLU A 161 -26.76 4.09 2.27
N SER A 162 -26.78 3.49 1.07
CA SER A 162 -27.19 4.17 -0.16
C SER A 162 -28.68 4.52 -0.21
N ARG A 163 -29.56 3.67 0.35
CA ARG A 163 -31.02 3.86 0.30
C ARG A 163 -31.54 4.84 1.34
N LEU A 164 -30.89 4.89 2.50
CA LEU A 164 -31.31 5.69 3.63
C LEU A 164 -30.62 7.06 3.68
N GLY A 165 -29.43 7.19 3.08
CA GLY A 165 -28.64 8.42 3.14
C GLY A 165 -28.12 8.75 4.54
N ASP A 166 -28.24 7.83 5.50
CA ASP A 166 -27.80 7.96 6.89
C ASP A 166 -27.08 6.67 7.30
N CYS A 167 -25.76 6.76 7.43
CA CYS A 167 -24.91 5.61 7.74
C CYS A 167 -25.11 5.08 9.17
N ARG A 168 -25.43 5.96 10.13
CA ARG A 168 -25.71 5.55 11.51
C ARG A 168 -27.03 4.80 11.57
N ARG A 169 -28.08 5.35 10.94
CA ARG A 169 -29.40 4.70 10.84
C ARG A 169 -29.29 3.36 10.11
N ALA A 170 -28.51 3.28 9.04
CA ALA A 170 -28.23 2.03 8.32
C ALA A 170 -27.60 0.97 9.24
N ALA A 171 -26.60 1.35 10.04
CA ALA A 171 -25.99 0.44 11.01
C ALA A 171 -26.97 0.00 12.11
N ALA A 172 -27.85 0.90 12.57
CA ALA A 172 -28.89 0.61 13.57
C ALA A 172 -29.90 -0.43 13.05
N ILE A 173 -30.46 -0.18 11.87
CA ILE A 173 -31.42 -1.08 11.21
C ILE A 173 -30.79 -2.44 10.94
N ARG A 174 -29.54 -2.46 10.45
CA ARG A 174 -28.81 -3.71 10.22
C ARG A 174 -28.62 -4.51 11.49
N ARG A 175 -28.20 -3.83 12.57
CA ARG A 175 -28.02 -4.43 13.89
C ARG A 175 -29.32 -5.06 14.38
N GLU A 176 -30.43 -4.33 14.33
CA GLU A 176 -31.72 -4.82 14.78
C GLU A 176 -32.23 -6.00 13.93
N ALA A 177 -32.12 -5.90 12.60
CA ALA A 177 -32.46 -7.02 11.71
C ALA A 177 -31.63 -8.27 12.04
N LEU A 178 -30.32 -8.10 12.33
CA LEU A 178 -29.45 -9.20 12.73
C LEU A 178 -29.87 -9.82 14.07
N GLU A 179 -30.27 -9.01 15.06
CA GLU A 179 -30.80 -9.51 16.35
C GLU A 179 -32.11 -10.30 16.13
N ARG A 180 -33.04 -9.81 15.28
CA ARG A 180 -34.29 -10.51 14.94
C ARG A 180 -34.04 -11.84 14.20
N ILE A 181 -33.13 -11.86 13.23
CA ILE A 181 -32.78 -13.08 12.45
C ILE A 181 -32.13 -14.14 13.35
N THR A 182 -31.21 -13.73 14.22
CA THR A 182 -30.39 -14.68 15.00
C THR A 182 -31.01 -15.04 16.35
N GLY A 183 -31.93 -14.22 16.86
CA GLY A 183 -32.43 -14.33 18.23
C GLY A 183 -31.34 -14.09 19.30
N LYS A 184 -30.23 -13.42 18.93
CA LYS A 184 -29.10 -13.11 19.82
C LYS A 184 -28.95 -11.60 19.96
N SER A 185 -28.73 -11.12 21.18
CA SER A 185 -28.51 -9.70 21.41
C SER A 185 -27.07 -9.27 21.17
N LEU A 186 -26.91 -8.06 20.64
CA LEU A 186 -25.67 -7.32 20.47
C LEU A 186 -25.50 -6.24 21.55
N THR A 187 -26.25 -6.32 22.65
CA THR A 187 -26.06 -5.45 23.83
C THR A 187 -24.61 -5.50 24.29
N GLY A 188 -23.99 -4.34 24.49
CA GLY A 188 -22.56 -4.22 24.84
C GLY A 188 -21.64 -3.95 23.65
N LEU A 189 -22.08 -4.12 22.41
CA LEU A 189 -21.42 -3.56 21.22
C LEU A 189 -21.95 -2.14 21.01
N PRO A 190 -21.17 -1.06 21.21
CA PRO A 190 -21.67 0.29 21.05
C PRO A 190 -22.07 0.60 19.61
N LEU A 191 -23.09 1.46 19.47
CA LEU A 191 -23.55 2.00 18.20
C LEU A 191 -23.28 3.51 18.11
N ASP A 192 -23.48 4.23 19.20
CA ASP A 192 -23.32 5.69 19.25
C ASP A 192 -21.88 6.14 19.47
N GLY A 193 -21.56 7.38 19.12
CA GLY A 193 -20.23 7.96 19.33
C GLY A 193 -19.19 7.57 18.28
N PHE A 194 -19.64 6.98 17.15
CA PHE A 194 -18.80 6.64 16.01
C PHE A 194 -19.30 7.33 14.74
N ASP A 195 -18.36 7.90 13.98
CA ASP A 195 -18.64 8.53 12.69
C ASP A 195 -18.67 7.46 11.59
N TYR A 196 -19.87 6.94 11.30
CA TYR A 196 -20.07 5.91 10.27
C TYR A 196 -19.85 6.41 8.84
N GLU A 197 -19.95 7.73 8.59
CA GLU A 197 -19.65 8.28 7.27
C GLU A 197 -18.16 8.14 6.95
N SER A 198 -17.30 8.31 7.96
CA SER A 198 -15.84 8.20 7.81
C SER A 198 -15.31 6.82 7.40
N ILE A 199 -16.11 5.75 7.54
CA ILE A 199 -15.73 4.37 7.16
C ILE A 199 -16.33 3.92 5.82
N LEU A 200 -17.37 4.62 5.33
CA LEU A 200 -18.13 4.20 4.15
C LEU A 200 -17.22 4.14 2.91
N GLY A 201 -17.16 2.97 2.28
CA GLY A 201 -16.38 2.74 1.06
C GLY A 201 -14.87 2.77 1.26
N GLN A 202 -14.38 2.75 2.51
CA GLN A 202 -12.96 2.93 2.82
C GLN A 202 -12.42 1.95 3.86
N CYS A 203 -13.14 1.72 4.96
CA CYS A 203 -12.60 0.99 6.13
C CYS A 203 -13.37 -0.28 6.50
N CYS A 204 -14.69 -0.29 6.35
CA CYS A 204 -15.52 -1.44 6.73
C CYS A 204 -16.86 -1.40 6.00
N GLU A 205 -17.32 -2.55 5.54
CA GLU A 205 -18.65 -2.75 4.96
C GLU A 205 -19.63 -3.28 6.02
N MET A 206 -20.92 -2.96 5.84
CA MET A 206 -22.01 -3.50 6.65
C MET A 206 -21.82 -3.38 8.19
N PRO A 207 -21.48 -2.18 8.73
CA PRO A 207 -21.27 -2.01 10.16
C PRO A 207 -22.54 -2.29 10.99
N VAL A 208 -22.37 -2.88 12.18
CA VAL A 208 -23.43 -3.09 13.20
C VAL A 208 -23.08 -2.48 14.56
N GLY A 209 -22.00 -1.71 14.60
CA GLY A 209 -21.36 -1.17 15.80
C GLY A 209 -19.83 -1.19 15.65
N TYR A 210 -19.12 -1.01 16.76
CA TYR A 210 -17.66 -1.04 16.79
C TYR A 210 -17.13 -1.64 18.09
N VAL A 211 -15.91 -2.19 18.06
CA VAL A 211 -15.26 -2.78 19.24
C VAL A 211 -14.36 -1.74 19.92
N GLN A 212 -14.49 -1.61 21.23
CA GLN A 212 -13.62 -0.75 22.04
C GLN A 212 -12.39 -1.54 22.53
N ILE A 213 -11.20 -1.04 22.21
CA ILE A 213 -9.92 -1.60 22.69
C ILE A 213 -9.23 -0.56 23.59
N PRO A 214 -8.82 -0.90 24.82
CA PRO A 214 -8.11 0.03 25.71
C PRO A 214 -6.80 0.51 25.08
N VAL A 215 -6.52 1.81 25.18
CA VAL A 215 -5.24 2.42 24.75
C VAL A 215 -4.46 2.88 25.97
N GLY A 216 -3.27 2.32 26.16
CA GLY A 216 -2.28 2.77 27.15
C GLY A 216 -1.11 3.50 26.51
N ILE A 217 -0.32 4.20 27.32
CA ILE A 217 0.88 4.92 26.87
C ILE A 217 2.13 4.28 27.50
N ALA A 218 3.14 4.00 26.69
CA ALA A 218 4.49 3.66 27.14
C ALA A 218 5.47 4.79 26.77
N GLY A 219 6.24 5.29 27.74
CA GLY A 219 7.23 6.32 27.49
C GLY A 219 7.68 7.14 28.73
N PRO A 220 8.52 8.17 28.51
CA PRO A 220 9.04 8.58 27.20
C PRO A 220 10.01 7.56 26.60
N LEU A 221 9.82 7.24 25.32
CA LEU A 221 10.81 6.55 24.49
C LEU A 221 11.75 7.61 23.93
N LEU A 222 12.98 7.70 24.46
CA LEU A 222 14.03 8.55 23.91
C LEU A 222 14.69 7.83 22.73
N LEU A 223 14.42 8.30 21.52
CA LEU A 223 14.86 7.72 20.25
C LEU A 223 15.40 8.82 19.34
N ASP A 224 16.63 8.66 18.85
CA ASP A 224 17.28 9.61 17.93
C ASP A 224 17.27 11.05 18.47
N GLY A 225 17.47 11.19 19.78
CA GLY A 225 17.47 12.48 20.49
C GLY A 225 16.08 13.11 20.70
N LYS A 226 14.99 12.40 20.42
CA LYS A 226 13.61 12.87 20.60
C LYS A 226 12.81 11.95 21.51
N GLU A 227 11.87 12.50 22.25
CA GLU A 227 10.99 11.75 23.15
C GLU A 227 9.64 11.46 22.52
N PHE A 228 9.18 10.22 22.63
CA PHE A 228 7.88 9.78 22.15
C PHE A 228 7.06 9.14 23.26
N SER A 229 5.77 9.50 23.34
CA SER A 229 4.77 8.79 24.13
C SER A 229 4.06 7.78 23.24
N VAL A 230 4.42 6.51 23.34
CA VAL A 230 3.98 5.46 22.41
C VAL A 230 2.57 4.97 22.79
N PRO A 231 1.54 5.19 21.95
CA PRO A 231 0.21 4.67 22.19
C PRO A 231 0.16 3.17 21.83
N MET A 232 -0.45 2.37 22.71
CA MET A 232 -0.55 0.92 22.59
C MET A 232 -1.98 0.47 22.89
N ALA A 233 -2.69 -0.02 21.89
CA ALA A 233 -4.04 -0.54 22.01
C ALA A 233 -3.98 -2.05 22.27
N THR A 234 -4.39 -2.50 23.45
CA THR A 234 -4.26 -3.92 23.84
C THR A 234 -5.25 -4.31 24.93
N THR A 235 -5.58 -5.59 24.96
CA THR A 235 -6.29 -6.24 26.07
C THR A 235 -5.37 -7.16 26.89
N GLU A 236 -4.10 -7.30 26.50
CA GLU A 236 -3.11 -8.09 27.23
C GLU A 236 -2.59 -7.31 28.45
N GLY A 237 -2.90 -7.80 29.66
CA GLY A 237 -2.32 -7.27 30.89
C GLY A 237 -0.79 -7.37 30.89
N CYS A 238 -0.12 -6.45 31.60
CA CYS A 238 1.35 -6.25 31.62
C CYS A 238 1.98 -5.66 30.36
N LEU A 239 1.39 -5.74 29.17
CA LEU A 239 2.09 -5.38 27.93
C LEU A 239 2.61 -3.93 27.93
N VAL A 240 1.71 -2.97 28.18
CA VAL A 240 2.07 -1.54 28.21
C VAL A 240 3.05 -1.25 29.35
N ALA A 241 2.82 -1.82 30.53
CA ALA A 241 3.68 -1.62 31.70
C ALA A 241 5.11 -2.17 31.49
N SER A 242 5.23 -3.34 30.84
CA SER A 242 6.50 -3.95 30.48
C SER A 242 7.24 -3.10 29.45
N THR A 243 6.56 -2.68 28.39
CA THR A 243 7.14 -1.80 27.37
C THR A 243 7.61 -0.48 28.00
N ASN A 244 6.82 0.11 28.89
CA ASN A 244 7.16 1.32 29.63
C ASN A 244 8.41 1.14 30.53
N ARG A 245 8.58 -0.02 31.16
CA ARG A 245 9.79 -0.36 31.93
C ARG A 245 11.02 -0.42 31.02
N GLY A 246 10.88 -0.97 29.82
CA GLY A 246 11.91 -0.95 28.77
C GLY A 246 12.31 0.46 28.37
N CYS A 247 11.32 1.33 28.07
CA CYS A 247 11.54 2.74 27.75
C CYS A 247 12.32 3.43 28.87
N LYS A 248 11.94 3.21 30.14
CA LYS A 248 12.65 3.76 31.30
C LYS A 248 14.12 3.32 31.35
N ALA A 249 14.41 2.05 31.11
CA ALA A 249 15.78 1.54 31.14
C ALA A 249 16.64 2.19 30.04
N MET A 250 16.10 2.30 28.82
CA MET A 250 16.77 2.97 27.70
C MET A 250 16.99 4.47 27.98
N TYR A 251 15.96 5.16 28.47
CA TYR A 251 16.01 6.59 28.77
C TYR A 251 17.13 6.94 29.76
N LEU A 252 17.25 6.17 30.85
CA LEU A 252 18.30 6.35 31.86
C LEU A 252 19.72 6.13 31.31
N CYS A 253 19.85 5.51 30.14
CA CYS A 253 21.13 5.23 29.48
C CYS A 253 21.40 6.13 28.27
N GLY A 254 20.59 7.17 28.04
CA GLY A 254 20.77 8.10 26.92
C GLY A 254 19.91 7.81 25.69
N GLY A 255 19.00 6.84 25.77
CA GLY A 255 18.06 6.50 24.71
C GLY A 255 18.58 5.48 23.70
N ALA A 256 17.82 5.31 22.62
CA ALA A 256 18.18 4.48 21.48
C ALA A 256 18.50 5.29 20.24
N THR A 257 19.19 4.65 19.30
CA THR A 257 19.43 5.16 17.95
C THR A 257 18.80 4.20 16.94
N SER A 258 18.17 4.74 15.89
CA SER A 258 17.62 3.96 14.79
C SER A 258 18.11 4.41 13.41
N VAL A 259 18.13 3.46 12.48
CA VAL A 259 18.44 3.71 11.07
C VAL A 259 17.44 2.97 10.19
N VAL A 260 16.80 3.71 9.28
CA VAL A 260 15.98 3.13 8.20
C VAL A 260 16.89 2.76 7.05
N LEU A 261 17.06 1.45 6.83
CA LEU A 261 17.97 0.87 5.84
C LEU A 261 17.32 0.77 4.45
N ARG A 262 16.01 0.56 4.39
CA ARG A 262 15.23 0.45 3.14
C ARG A 262 13.83 1.02 3.33
N ASP A 263 13.27 1.56 2.24
CA ASP A 263 11.91 2.09 2.16
C ASP A 263 11.31 1.74 0.79
N GLY A 264 10.54 0.64 0.73
CA GLY A 264 9.90 0.19 -0.49
C GLY A 264 8.83 -0.87 -0.25
N MET A 265 7.57 -0.53 -0.55
CA MET A 265 6.47 -1.49 -0.58
C MET A 265 6.55 -2.35 -1.85
N THR A 266 5.99 -3.57 -1.81
CA THR A 266 6.08 -4.52 -2.90
C THR A 266 4.74 -5.04 -3.39
N ARG A 267 4.67 -5.32 -4.69
CA ARG A 267 3.60 -6.10 -5.33
C ARG A 267 4.25 -7.05 -6.31
N ALA A 268 3.79 -8.30 -6.35
CA ALA A 268 4.35 -9.31 -7.22
C ALA A 268 3.27 -10.04 -8.02
N PRO A 269 2.94 -9.59 -9.25
CA PRO A 269 2.10 -10.35 -10.17
C PRO A 269 2.76 -11.66 -10.58
N VAL A 270 1.90 -12.59 -10.99
CA VAL A 270 2.29 -13.84 -11.65
C VAL A 270 1.72 -13.85 -13.06
N VAL A 271 2.59 -14.13 -14.02
CA VAL A 271 2.24 -14.27 -15.45
C VAL A 271 2.74 -15.60 -15.98
N ARG A 272 2.18 -16.04 -17.11
CA ARG A 272 2.47 -17.33 -17.73
C ARG A 272 2.70 -17.19 -19.22
N PHE A 273 3.59 -18.02 -19.75
CA PHE A 273 3.85 -18.16 -21.18
C PHE A 273 3.67 -19.59 -21.68
N GLY A 274 3.77 -19.77 -23.00
CA GLY A 274 3.78 -21.10 -23.63
C GLY A 274 4.99 -21.96 -23.25
N THR A 275 6.15 -21.34 -23.01
CA THR A 275 7.41 -22.04 -22.72
C THR A 275 8.23 -21.34 -21.64
N ALA A 276 9.13 -22.08 -20.98
CA ALA A 276 10.09 -21.53 -20.02
C ALA A 276 11.08 -20.55 -20.66
N LYS A 277 11.47 -20.78 -21.92
CA LYS A 277 12.33 -19.86 -22.68
C LYS A 277 11.68 -18.48 -22.80
N ARG A 278 10.40 -18.46 -23.18
CA ARG A 278 9.65 -17.21 -23.33
C ARG A 278 9.44 -16.48 -22.00
N ALA A 279 9.18 -17.22 -20.93
CA ALA A 279 9.16 -16.68 -19.57
C ALA A 279 10.52 -16.06 -19.16
N ALA A 280 11.64 -16.68 -19.56
CA ALA A 280 12.97 -16.14 -19.32
C ALA A 280 13.26 -14.86 -20.13
N GLU A 281 12.78 -14.76 -21.36
CA GLU A 281 12.86 -13.52 -22.15
C GLU A 281 12.21 -12.34 -21.42
N LEU A 282 11.03 -12.51 -20.82
CA LEU A 282 10.41 -11.46 -20.01
C LEU A 282 11.24 -11.11 -18.76
N LYS A 283 11.76 -12.12 -18.04
CA LYS A 283 12.62 -11.87 -16.87
C LYS A 283 13.84 -11.04 -17.26
N PHE A 284 14.54 -11.41 -18.34
CA PHE A 284 15.71 -10.67 -18.79
C PHE A 284 15.35 -9.25 -19.21
N TYR A 285 14.23 -9.06 -19.91
CA TYR A 285 13.75 -7.73 -20.27
C TYR A 285 13.49 -6.84 -19.03
N LEU A 286 12.82 -7.37 -18.01
CA LEU A 286 12.46 -6.62 -16.79
C LEU A 286 13.64 -6.31 -15.87
N GLU A 287 14.68 -7.14 -15.89
CA GLU A 287 15.86 -6.98 -15.05
C GLU A 287 17.04 -6.31 -15.79
N ASP A 288 16.88 -6.03 -17.08
CA ASP A 288 17.85 -5.26 -17.87
C ASP A 288 17.83 -3.78 -17.43
N PRO A 289 18.98 -3.24 -16.95
CA PRO A 289 19.09 -1.83 -16.60
C PRO A 289 18.70 -0.87 -17.73
N GLU A 290 18.88 -1.25 -19.00
CA GLU A 290 18.55 -0.40 -20.16
C GLU A 290 17.03 -0.19 -20.31
N ASN A 291 16.21 -1.13 -19.80
CA ASN A 291 14.75 -1.04 -19.87
C ASN A 291 14.12 -0.40 -18.64
N PHE A 292 14.87 -0.25 -17.53
CA PHE A 292 14.34 0.19 -16.25
C PHE A 292 13.68 1.56 -16.33
N ASP A 293 14.30 2.53 -17.01
CA ASP A 293 13.77 3.90 -17.09
C ASP A 293 12.40 3.95 -17.78
N THR A 294 12.22 3.17 -18.86
CA THR A 294 10.93 3.04 -19.56
C THR A 294 9.87 2.44 -18.64
N LEU A 295 10.21 1.33 -17.97
CA LEU A 295 9.31 0.66 -17.02
C LEU A 295 8.93 1.58 -15.85
N ALA A 296 9.89 2.34 -15.33
CA ALA A 296 9.68 3.31 -14.27
C ALA A 296 8.78 4.45 -14.72
N VAL A 297 8.95 5.00 -15.93
CA VAL A 297 8.05 6.02 -16.49
C VAL A 297 6.62 5.50 -16.58
N VAL A 298 6.41 4.27 -17.06
CA VAL A 298 5.08 3.65 -17.17
C VAL A 298 4.45 3.45 -15.79
N PHE A 299 5.21 2.88 -14.85
CA PHE A 299 4.76 2.65 -13.47
C PHE A 299 4.37 3.96 -12.78
N ASN A 300 5.25 4.97 -12.86
CA ASN A 300 5.14 6.21 -12.10
C ASN A 300 4.01 7.13 -12.58
N LYS A 301 3.46 6.93 -13.80
CA LYS A 301 2.27 7.65 -14.29
C LYS A 301 1.05 7.48 -13.39
N SER A 302 0.98 6.39 -12.63
CA SER A 302 -0.16 6.07 -11.77
C SER A 302 -0.27 6.95 -10.50
N SER A 303 0.84 7.59 -10.07
CA SER A 303 0.90 8.29 -8.78
C SER A 303 2.01 9.35 -8.70
N ARG A 304 1.72 10.44 -7.99
CA ARG A 304 2.72 11.48 -7.66
C ARG A 304 3.77 11.01 -6.66
N PHE A 305 3.47 9.98 -5.84
CA PHE A 305 4.36 9.47 -4.80
C PHE A 305 4.98 8.12 -5.13
N GLY A 306 4.32 7.33 -5.98
CA GLY A 306 4.79 6.02 -6.42
C GLY A 306 6.05 6.19 -7.27
N ARG A 307 7.20 5.72 -6.79
CA ARG A 307 8.44 5.64 -7.58
C ARG A 307 8.96 4.22 -7.58
N LEU A 308 8.97 3.61 -8.76
CA LEU A 308 9.57 2.30 -8.98
C LEU A 308 11.07 2.35 -8.60
N GLN A 309 11.51 1.37 -7.81
CA GLN A 309 12.89 1.24 -7.33
C GLN A 309 13.59 -0.02 -7.86
N GLY A 310 12.84 -0.97 -8.42
CA GLY A 310 13.38 -2.24 -8.90
C GLY A 310 12.28 -3.26 -9.18
N ILE A 311 12.60 -4.24 -10.02
CA ILE A 311 11.76 -5.41 -10.30
C ILE A 311 12.66 -6.64 -10.15
N GLN A 312 12.29 -7.54 -9.25
CA GLN A 312 13.01 -8.80 -9.03
C GLN A 312 12.12 -9.96 -9.49
N CYS A 313 12.57 -10.71 -10.48
CA CYS A 313 11.80 -11.79 -11.07
C CYS A 313 12.27 -13.16 -10.57
N ALA A 314 11.32 -14.05 -10.28
CA ALA A 314 11.56 -15.48 -10.08
C ALA A 314 10.77 -16.29 -11.13
N ILE A 315 11.33 -17.41 -11.60
CA ILE A 315 10.69 -18.28 -12.59
C ILE A 315 10.41 -19.65 -11.97
N ALA A 316 9.20 -20.16 -12.21
CA ALA A 316 8.85 -21.56 -11.94
C ALA A 316 8.26 -22.18 -13.22
N GLY A 317 9.10 -22.91 -13.94
CA GLY A 317 8.75 -23.45 -15.26
C GLY A 317 8.44 -22.34 -16.26
N LYS A 318 7.18 -22.24 -16.70
CA LYS A 318 6.70 -21.23 -17.66
C LYS A 318 5.97 -20.05 -17.01
N ASN A 319 6.05 -19.92 -15.68
CA ASN A 319 5.46 -18.82 -14.92
C ASN A 319 6.55 -17.87 -14.42
N VAL A 320 6.30 -16.56 -14.47
CA VAL A 320 7.18 -15.50 -13.95
C VAL A 320 6.48 -14.78 -12.81
N TYR A 321 7.17 -14.64 -11.68
CA TYR A 321 6.74 -13.89 -10.51
C TYR A 321 7.58 -12.62 -10.42
N MET A 322 6.97 -11.46 -10.61
CA MET A 322 7.70 -10.20 -10.85
C MET A 322 7.53 -9.28 -9.65
N ARG A 323 8.46 -9.26 -8.71
CA ARG A 323 8.37 -8.47 -7.47
C ARG A 323 8.80 -7.03 -7.73
N PHE A 324 7.82 -6.15 -7.96
CA PHE A 324 8.01 -4.71 -8.05
C PHE A 324 8.23 -4.13 -6.66
N ARG A 325 9.26 -3.30 -6.49
CA ARG A 325 9.53 -2.52 -5.28
C ARG A 325 9.37 -1.03 -5.58
N CYS A 326 8.67 -0.30 -4.73
CA CYS A 326 8.30 1.09 -4.97
C CYS A 326 8.25 1.90 -3.68
N SER A 327 8.70 3.16 -3.71
CA SER A 327 8.42 4.11 -2.62
C SER A 327 6.98 4.61 -2.72
N THR A 328 6.33 4.87 -1.58
CA THR A 328 4.87 5.16 -1.54
C THR A 328 4.54 6.48 -0.83
N GLY A 329 5.54 7.34 -0.62
CA GLY A 329 5.41 8.50 0.24
C GLY A 329 5.09 8.06 1.67
N ASP A 330 4.10 8.72 2.29
CA ASP A 330 3.67 8.42 3.66
C ASP A 330 2.53 7.40 3.74
N ALA A 331 2.03 6.91 2.61
CA ALA A 331 1.08 5.80 2.60
C ALA A 331 1.83 4.47 2.74
N MET A 332 1.20 3.48 3.37
CA MET A 332 1.67 2.09 3.32
C MET A 332 1.68 1.61 1.85
N GLY A 333 0.68 2.02 1.07
CA GLY A 333 0.80 2.16 -0.39
C GLY A 333 0.39 0.97 -1.24
N MET A 334 -0.25 -0.05 -0.66
CA MET A 334 -0.65 -1.26 -1.40
C MET A 334 -1.52 -1.00 -2.64
N ASN A 335 -2.49 -0.09 -2.56
CA ASN A 335 -3.33 0.28 -3.71
C ASN A 335 -2.53 1.03 -4.77
N MET A 336 -1.63 1.92 -4.33
CA MET A 336 -0.76 2.70 -5.22
C MET A 336 0.18 1.80 -6.01
N VAL A 337 0.82 0.83 -5.34
CA VAL A 337 1.75 -0.10 -6.00
C VAL A 337 0.98 -1.01 -6.96
N SER A 338 -0.18 -1.54 -6.58
CA SER A 338 -0.99 -2.37 -7.48
C SER A 338 -1.37 -1.65 -8.79
N LYS A 339 -1.76 -0.37 -8.71
CA LYS A 339 -2.08 0.44 -9.89
C LYS A 339 -0.86 0.65 -10.79
N GLY A 340 0.30 0.96 -10.20
CA GLY A 340 1.54 1.11 -10.94
C GLY A 340 1.97 -0.18 -11.65
N VAL A 341 1.82 -1.33 -10.99
CA VAL A 341 2.07 -2.64 -11.59
C VAL A 341 1.11 -2.91 -12.75
N GLN A 342 -0.18 -2.62 -12.60
CA GLN A 342 -1.16 -2.84 -13.68
C GLN A 342 -0.77 -2.08 -14.95
N ASN A 343 -0.38 -0.80 -14.83
CA ASN A 343 0.11 -0.02 -15.97
C ASN A 343 1.30 -0.68 -16.68
N VAL A 344 2.23 -1.27 -15.92
CA VAL A 344 3.38 -1.96 -16.51
C VAL A 344 2.94 -3.24 -17.20
N LEU A 345 2.01 -4.01 -16.62
CA LEU A 345 1.46 -5.21 -17.26
C LEU A 345 0.77 -4.86 -18.58
N ASP A 346 -0.04 -3.81 -18.62
CA ASP A 346 -0.73 -3.35 -19.83
C ASP A 346 0.26 -2.88 -20.90
N PHE A 347 1.34 -2.21 -20.49
CA PHE A 347 2.42 -1.81 -21.39
C PHE A 347 3.16 -3.02 -21.99
N LEU A 348 3.45 -4.03 -21.17
CA LEU A 348 4.15 -5.24 -21.60
C LEU A 348 3.36 -6.06 -22.62
N GLN A 349 2.02 -5.97 -22.62
CA GLN A 349 1.19 -6.68 -23.60
C GLN A 349 1.46 -6.29 -25.06
N ASN A 350 2.11 -5.14 -25.31
CA ASN A 350 2.48 -4.75 -26.68
C ASN A 350 3.59 -5.64 -27.27
N ASP A 351 4.61 -5.99 -26.47
CA ASP A 351 5.78 -6.78 -26.92
C ASP A 351 5.71 -8.26 -26.46
N PHE A 352 4.89 -8.52 -25.44
CA PHE A 352 4.62 -9.82 -24.87
C PHE A 352 3.12 -10.16 -24.97
N SER A 353 2.55 -10.04 -26.17
CA SER A 353 1.12 -10.30 -26.42
C SER A 353 0.68 -11.75 -26.12
N ASP A 354 1.64 -12.66 -25.95
CA ASP A 354 1.45 -14.05 -25.55
C ASP A 354 1.51 -14.25 -24.01
N MET A 355 1.63 -13.16 -23.24
CA MET A 355 1.65 -13.15 -21.78
C MET A 355 0.24 -13.30 -21.20
N ASP A 356 0.02 -14.42 -20.51
CA ASP A 356 -1.20 -14.68 -19.74
C ASP A 356 -1.04 -14.13 -18.32
N VAL A 357 -1.78 -13.08 -17.97
CA VAL A 357 -1.75 -12.48 -16.63
C VAL A 357 -2.64 -13.30 -15.69
N ILE A 358 -2.00 -14.19 -14.92
CA ILE A 358 -2.70 -15.08 -13.98
C ILE A 358 -3.24 -14.33 -12.77
N GLY A 359 -2.51 -13.30 -12.30
CA GLY A 359 -3.01 -12.45 -11.24
C GLY A 359 -2.03 -11.37 -10.80
N ILE A 360 -2.57 -10.25 -10.32
CA ILE A 360 -1.78 -9.10 -9.84
C ILE A 360 -0.97 -9.41 -8.57
N SER A 361 -1.35 -10.47 -7.84
CA SER A 361 -0.68 -10.93 -6.63
C SER A 361 -0.45 -12.44 -6.68
N GLY A 362 0.72 -12.85 -7.15
CA GLY A 362 1.21 -14.23 -7.17
C GLY A 362 1.87 -14.70 -5.87
N ASN A 363 1.53 -14.08 -4.74
CA ASN A 363 2.09 -14.36 -3.41
C ASN A 363 3.61 -14.19 -3.26
N PHE A 364 4.33 -13.63 -4.25
CA PHE A 364 5.76 -13.33 -4.14
C PHE A 364 6.04 -11.90 -3.62
N CYS A 365 5.01 -11.20 -3.13
CA CYS A 365 5.16 -9.84 -2.58
C CYS A 365 6.05 -9.85 -1.33
N SER A 366 5.80 -10.64 -0.27
CA SER A 366 4.55 -11.35 0.11
C SER A 366 3.75 -10.50 1.09
N ASP A 367 2.43 -10.61 1.10
CA ASP A 367 1.56 -9.74 1.92
C ASP A 367 0.67 -10.55 2.85
N LYS A 368 0.77 -10.32 4.17
CA LYS A 368 0.03 -11.01 5.24
C LYS A 368 0.30 -12.52 5.32
N LYS A 369 1.47 -12.98 4.86
CA LYS A 369 1.93 -14.38 4.93
C LYS A 369 3.41 -14.46 5.32
N PRO A 370 3.81 -15.37 6.23
CA PRO A 370 5.22 -15.52 6.58
C PRO A 370 6.02 -15.94 5.34
N ALA A 371 7.00 -15.15 4.93
CA ALA A 371 7.75 -15.38 3.69
C ALA A 371 9.22 -14.95 3.79
N ALA A 372 10.13 -15.84 3.39
CA ALA A 372 11.57 -15.62 3.46
C ALA A 372 12.02 -14.44 2.58
N VAL A 373 11.34 -14.20 1.48
CA VAL A 373 11.64 -13.05 0.61
C VAL A 373 11.49 -11.72 1.37
N ASN A 374 10.51 -11.59 2.27
CA ASN A 374 10.36 -10.38 3.08
C ASN A 374 11.45 -10.27 4.16
N TRP A 375 11.89 -11.40 4.72
CA TRP A 375 12.99 -11.45 5.67
C TRP A 375 14.33 -11.03 5.03
N ILE A 376 14.62 -11.56 3.84
CA ILE A 376 15.92 -11.40 3.16
C ILE A 376 15.99 -10.07 2.41
N GLU A 377 14.95 -9.75 1.63
CA GLU A 377 14.96 -8.60 0.72
C GLU A 377 14.29 -7.36 1.33
N GLY A 378 13.59 -7.52 2.45
CA GLY A 378 12.78 -6.49 3.08
C GLY A 378 11.45 -6.25 2.35
N ARG A 379 10.55 -5.53 3.01
CA ARG A 379 9.25 -5.06 2.47
C ARG A 379 8.71 -3.93 3.34
N GLY A 380 8.26 -2.82 2.74
CA GLY A 380 7.95 -1.63 3.53
C GLY A 380 9.23 -1.00 4.03
N LYS A 381 9.40 -0.86 5.35
CA LYS A 381 10.58 -0.22 5.96
C LYS A 381 11.46 -1.26 6.65
N SER A 382 12.74 -1.29 6.30
CA SER A 382 13.75 -2.07 7.03
C SER A 382 14.42 -1.17 8.04
N VAL A 383 14.33 -1.49 9.33
CA VAL A 383 14.83 -0.65 10.42
C VAL A 383 15.74 -1.47 11.33
N VAL A 384 16.88 -0.88 11.72
CA VAL A 384 17.66 -1.34 12.86
C VAL A 384 17.56 -0.31 13.98
N CYS A 385 17.42 -0.76 15.22
CA CYS A 385 17.36 0.09 16.40
C CYS A 385 18.20 -0.52 17.52
N GLU A 386 19.01 0.28 18.19
CA GLU A 386 19.95 -0.19 19.21
C GLU A 386 20.06 0.75 20.42
N ALA A 387 20.50 0.21 21.55
CA ALA A 387 20.81 0.93 22.77
C ALA A 387 21.93 0.24 23.56
N ILE A 388 22.64 1.03 24.38
CA ILE A 388 23.53 0.51 25.41
C ILE A 388 22.86 0.72 26.77
N ILE A 389 22.71 -0.36 27.55
CA ILE A 389 22.08 -0.33 28.87
C ILE A 389 23.15 -0.58 29.93
N LYS A 390 23.35 0.41 30.81
CA LYS A 390 24.38 0.38 31.84
C LYS A 390 24.11 -0.71 32.89
N GLU A 391 25.17 -1.31 33.43
CA GLU A 391 25.11 -2.37 34.46
C GLU A 391 24.12 -2.03 35.60
N GLU A 392 24.24 -0.82 36.13
CA GLU A 392 23.39 -0.32 37.21
C GLU A 392 21.90 -0.39 36.84
N VAL A 393 21.56 -0.04 35.60
CA VAL A 393 20.18 0.01 35.12
C VAL A 393 19.66 -1.40 34.89
N VAL A 394 20.49 -2.31 34.37
CA VAL A 394 20.16 -3.73 34.25
C VAL A 394 19.83 -4.31 35.63
N ASN A 395 20.65 -4.05 36.64
CA ASN A 395 20.43 -4.53 38.00
C ASN A 395 19.22 -3.85 38.67
N LYS A 396 19.16 -2.51 38.69
CA LYS A 396 18.16 -1.75 39.46
C LYS A 396 16.80 -1.66 38.78
N VAL A 397 16.73 -1.54 37.45
CA VAL A 397 15.46 -1.39 36.72
C VAL A 397 15.01 -2.73 36.17
N LEU A 398 15.91 -3.47 35.51
CA LEU A 398 15.59 -4.72 34.84
C LEU A 398 15.66 -5.96 35.75
N LYS A 399 16.22 -5.79 36.96
CA LYS A 399 16.22 -6.81 38.03
C LYS A 399 16.88 -8.13 37.59
N THR A 400 17.92 -8.03 36.75
CA THR A 400 18.72 -9.14 36.24
C THR A 400 20.17 -8.68 36.08
N ASN A 401 21.04 -9.49 35.45
CA ASN A 401 22.42 -9.14 35.08
C ASN A 401 22.66 -9.33 33.57
N VAL A 402 23.76 -8.76 33.05
CA VAL A 402 24.09 -8.78 31.62
C VAL A 402 24.36 -10.19 31.10
N ALA A 403 25.14 -11.00 31.83
CA ALA A 403 25.49 -12.35 31.41
C ALA A 403 24.25 -13.23 31.18
N ALA A 404 23.28 -13.17 32.10
CA ALA A 404 22.02 -13.91 31.99
C ALA A 404 21.17 -13.45 30.79
N LEU A 405 21.19 -12.17 30.45
CA LEU A 405 20.47 -11.64 29.28
C LEU A 405 21.08 -12.12 27.96
N VAL A 406 22.40 -12.05 27.85
CA VAL A 406 23.15 -12.51 26.67
C VAL A 406 22.94 -14.02 26.47
N GLU A 407 23.11 -14.80 27.53
CA GLU A 407 22.91 -16.26 27.49
C GLU A 407 21.46 -16.60 27.11
N LEU A 408 20.48 -15.97 27.75
CA LEU A 408 19.07 -16.22 27.44
C LEU A 408 18.73 -15.82 25.99
N ASN A 409 19.25 -14.71 25.48
CA ASN A 409 19.03 -14.32 24.08
C ASN A 409 19.58 -15.35 23.11
N MET A 410 20.79 -15.84 23.35
CA MET A 410 21.41 -16.89 22.54
C MET A 410 20.60 -18.20 22.59
N LEU A 411 20.18 -18.64 23.78
CA LEU A 411 19.47 -19.91 23.93
C LEU A 411 18.01 -19.83 23.45
N LYS A 412 17.30 -18.73 23.72
CA LYS A 412 15.88 -18.56 23.40
C LYS A 412 15.69 -18.02 21.98
N ASN A 413 16.13 -16.80 21.74
CA ASN A 413 15.78 -16.05 20.53
C ASN A 413 16.56 -16.54 19.30
N LEU A 414 17.76 -17.08 19.49
CA LEU A 414 18.55 -17.66 18.40
C LEU A 414 18.36 -19.18 18.34
N THR A 415 18.92 -19.92 19.31
CA THR A 415 18.92 -21.38 19.28
C THR A 415 17.52 -21.96 19.33
N GLY A 416 16.67 -21.50 20.26
CA GLY A 416 15.27 -21.95 20.37
C GLY A 416 14.46 -21.70 19.10
N SER A 417 14.57 -20.51 18.51
CA SER A 417 13.93 -20.17 17.23
C SER A 417 14.48 -21.01 16.07
N ALA A 418 15.79 -21.30 16.04
CA ALA A 418 16.38 -22.19 15.04
C ALA A 418 15.85 -23.62 15.17
N MET A 419 15.78 -24.16 16.40
CA MET A 419 15.20 -25.47 16.67
C MET A 419 13.72 -25.56 16.27
N ALA A 420 12.98 -24.45 16.39
CA ALA A 420 11.58 -24.36 15.98
C ALA A 420 11.39 -24.19 14.46
N GLY A 421 12.47 -23.98 13.68
CA GLY A 421 12.37 -23.64 12.26
C GLY A 421 11.67 -22.30 12.02
N ALA A 422 11.84 -21.34 12.95
CA ALA A 422 11.16 -20.05 12.88
C ALA A 422 11.62 -19.23 11.66
N LEU A 423 10.67 -18.62 10.95
CA LEU A 423 10.93 -17.72 9.83
C LEU A 423 10.80 -16.27 10.28
N GLY A 424 11.92 -15.55 10.38
CA GLY A 424 11.96 -14.15 10.83
C GLY A 424 11.62 -13.92 12.31
N GLY A 425 11.36 -14.99 13.08
CA GLY A 425 10.96 -14.95 14.49
C GLY A 425 12.11 -15.17 15.47
N PHE A 426 13.21 -14.41 15.34
CA PHE A 426 14.39 -14.50 16.22
C PHE A 426 14.32 -13.46 17.35
N ASN A 427 13.17 -13.38 18.02
CA ASN A 427 12.84 -12.36 19.02
C ASN A 427 11.94 -12.94 20.12
N ALA A 428 11.66 -12.15 21.16
CA ALA A 428 10.83 -12.57 22.27
C ALA A 428 9.33 -12.36 22.02
N HIS A 429 8.93 -11.13 21.69
CA HIS A 429 7.52 -10.74 21.51
C HIS A 429 7.34 -9.49 20.63
N ALA A 430 8.14 -9.29 19.58
CA ALA A 430 7.99 -8.14 18.68
C ALA A 430 6.55 -7.98 18.17
N SER A 431 5.87 -9.09 17.88
CA SER A 431 4.46 -9.15 17.46
C SER A 431 3.49 -8.47 18.44
N ASN A 432 3.72 -8.56 19.76
CA ASN A 432 2.85 -7.92 20.74
C ASN A 432 2.91 -6.41 20.62
N ILE A 433 4.11 -5.86 20.48
CA ILE A 433 4.32 -4.41 20.42
C ILE A 433 3.82 -3.87 19.08
N VAL A 434 4.19 -4.53 17.97
CA VAL A 434 3.74 -4.16 16.63
C VAL A 434 2.22 -4.12 16.58
N SER A 435 1.54 -5.19 17.02
CA SER A 435 0.07 -5.24 17.03
C SER A 435 -0.55 -4.12 17.85
N ALA A 436 -0.03 -3.86 19.05
CA ALA A 436 -0.59 -2.83 19.93
C ALA A 436 -0.42 -1.41 19.35
N VAL A 437 0.73 -1.11 18.77
CA VAL A 437 0.95 0.17 18.09
C VAL A 437 0.11 0.27 16.81
N TYR A 438 -0.01 -0.81 16.04
CA TYR A 438 -0.75 -0.85 14.78
C TYR A 438 -2.23 -0.56 14.98
N ILE A 439 -2.87 -1.22 15.95
CA ILE A 439 -4.28 -1.00 16.28
C ILE A 439 -4.48 0.44 16.77
N ALA A 440 -3.59 0.94 17.63
CA ALA A 440 -3.67 2.31 18.15
C ALA A 440 -3.54 3.37 17.06
N THR A 441 -2.71 3.12 16.04
CA THR A 441 -2.35 4.10 15.01
C THR A 441 -3.02 3.87 13.66
N GLY A 442 -3.97 2.94 13.57
CA GLY A 442 -4.79 2.71 12.37
C GLY A 442 -4.06 2.05 11.22
N GLN A 443 -3.03 1.26 11.53
CA GLN A 443 -2.36 0.40 10.58
C GLN A 443 -3.20 -0.86 10.31
N ASP A 444 -2.77 -1.70 9.38
CA ASP A 444 -3.42 -2.98 9.09
C ASP A 444 -2.90 -4.08 10.05
N PRO A 445 -3.70 -4.56 11.02
CA PRO A 445 -3.21 -5.53 12.00
C PRO A 445 -2.82 -6.88 11.39
N ALA A 446 -3.33 -7.22 10.19
CA ALA A 446 -2.95 -8.47 9.52
C ALA A 446 -1.52 -8.43 8.97
N GLN A 447 -0.95 -7.23 8.76
CA GLN A 447 0.44 -7.06 8.35
C GLN A 447 1.44 -7.31 9.50
N ASN A 448 0.95 -7.47 10.74
CA ASN A 448 1.78 -7.92 11.87
C ASN A 448 2.54 -9.22 11.56
N VAL A 449 2.01 -10.11 10.71
CA VAL A 449 2.67 -11.36 10.31
C VAL A 449 4.10 -11.12 9.80
N GLU A 450 4.32 -10.09 8.99
CA GLU A 450 5.62 -9.80 8.38
C GLU A 450 6.29 -8.60 9.04
N SER A 451 5.49 -7.64 9.52
CA SER A 451 5.98 -6.46 10.24
C SER A 451 6.57 -6.79 11.61
N SER A 452 6.27 -7.97 12.17
CA SER A 452 6.91 -8.48 13.39
C SER A 452 8.15 -9.35 13.15
N HIS A 453 8.55 -9.54 11.89
CA HIS A 453 9.86 -10.13 11.60
C HIS A 453 10.94 -9.30 12.30
N CYS A 454 11.67 -9.94 13.19
CA CYS A 454 12.64 -9.28 14.07
C CYS A 454 13.70 -10.28 14.50
N ILE A 455 14.96 -9.86 14.43
CA ILE A 455 16.06 -10.50 15.15
C ILE A 455 16.53 -9.57 16.27
N THR A 456 16.58 -10.12 17.48
CA THR A 456 17.08 -9.44 18.68
C THR A 456 18.47 -9.95 18.99
N MET A 457 19.44 -9.04 19.05
CA MET A 457 20.83 -9.34 19.42
C MET A 457 21.15 -8.68 20.76
N MET A 458 21.92 -9.37 21.58
CA MET A 458 22.37 -8.92 22.90
C MET A 458 23.84 -9.28 23.07
N GLU A 459 24.66 -8.29 23.39
CA GLU A 459 26.10 -8.45 23.55
C GLU A 459 26.58 -7.75 24.82
N ALA A 460 27.51 -8.40 25.50
CA ALA A 460 28.23 -7.81 26.62
C ALA A 460 29.28 -6.83 26.07
N VAL A 461 29.24 -5.58 26.52
CA VAL A 461 30.17 -4.52 26.14
C VAL A 461 30.79 -3.87 27.38
N ASN A 462 31.82 -3.03 27.21
CA ASN A 462 32.53 -2.36 28.30
C ASN A 462 33.03 -3.36 29.37
N ASP A 463 33.83 -4.34 28.94
CA ASP A 463 34.35 -5.44 29.77
C ASP A 463 33.24 -6.30 30.43
N GLY A 464 32.08 -6.38 29.78
CA GLY A 464 30.93 -7.17 30.24
C GLY A 464 30.05 -6.52 31.29
N LYS A 465 30.29 -5.24 31.60
CA LYS A 465 29.46 -4.48 32.55
C LYS A 465 28.15 -4.03 31.92
N ASP A 466 28.19 -3.59 30.67
CA ASP A 466 27.04 -3.01 30.00
C ASP A 466 26.49 -3.96 28.95
N LEU A 467 25.23 -3.77 28.61
CA LEU A 467 24.53 -4.55 27.60
C LEU A 467 24.34 -3.69 26.35
N HIS A 468 24.91 -4.10 25.22
CA HIS A 468 24.41 -3.68 23.92
C HIS A 468 23.21 -4.54 23.54
N ILE A 469 22.13 -3.92 23.12
CA ILE A 469 20.94 -4.60 22.61
C ILE A 469 20.53 -3.94 21.29
N SER A 470 20.17 -4.76 20.31
CA SER A 470 19.60 -4.28 19.05
C SER A 470 18.45 -5.15 18.58
N VAL A 471 17.57 -4.53 17.80
CA VAL A 471 16.53 -5.20 17.00
C VAL A 471 16.70 -4.81 15.55
N THR A 472 16.61 -5.79 14.65
CA THR A 472 16.56 -5.56 13.21
C THR A 472 15.24 -6.10 12.66
N MET A 473 14.44 -5.20 12.10
CA MET A 473 13.10 -5.46 11.58
C MET A 473 13.08 -5.15 10.09
N PRO A 474 13.25 -6.14 9.19
CA PRO A 474 13.46 -5.90 7.77
C PRO A 474 12.17 -5.54 7.01
N SER A 475 11.00 -5.75 7.60
CA SER A 475 9.74 -5.71 6.86
C SER A 475 8.58 -4.98 7.54
N ILE A 476 8.83 -3.81 8.17
CA ILE A 476 7.78 -3.01 8.83
C ILE A 476 6.89 -2.32 7.79
N GLU A 477 5.60 -2.65 7.76
CA GLU A 477 4.62 -2.09 6.82
C GLU A 477 3.74 -1.05 7.51
N VAL A 478 4.12 0.21 7.41
CA VAL A 478 3.39 1.31 8.04
C VAL A 478 3.08 2.43 7.07
N GLY A 479 2.02 3.17 7.38
CA GLY A 479 1.64 4.41 6.73
C GLY A 479 1.04 5.39 7.74
N THR A 480 1.08 6.68 7.40
CA THR A 480 0.46 7.74 8.18
C THR A 480 -0.66 8.45 7.41
N VAL A 481 -0.98 7.92 6.21
CA VAL A 481 -2.06 8.34 5.32
C VAL A 481 -2.76 7.10 4.75
N GLY A 482 -4.10 7.15 4.70
CA GLY A 482 -4.96 6.14 4.09
C GLY A 482 -5.32 4.99 5.03
N GLY A 483 -6.38 4.26 4.68
CA GLY A 483 -6.91 3.18 5.52
C GLY A 483 -7.37 3.70 6.89
N GLY A 484 -7.08 2.96 7.95
CA GLY A 484 -7.52 3.29 9.31
C GLY A 484 -6.88 4.55 9.92
N THR A 485 -5.82 5.10 9.32
CA THR A 485 -5.07 6.25 9.88
C THR A 485 -5.91 7.54 9.95
N GLN A 486 -6.98 7.62 9.17
CA GLN A 486 -7.87 8.77 9.11
C GLN A 486 -8.94 8.79 10.20
N LEU A 487 -9.23 7.63 10.80
CA LEU A 487 -10.22 7.52 11.87
C LEU A 487 -9.81 8.36 13.07
N ALA A 488 -10.76 9.04 13.71
CA ALA A 488 -10.47 10.09 14.68
C ALA A 488 -9.54 9.63 15.82
N SER A 489 -9.81 8.46 16.41
CA SER A 489 -9.00 7.91 17.51
C SER A 489 -7.58 7.53 17.08
N GLN A 490 -7.45 6.87 15.92
CA GLN A 490 -6.18 6.45 15.35
C GLN A 490 -5.34 7.64 14.91
N SER A 491 -6.00 8.64 14.33
CA SER A 491 -5.40 9.91 13.94
C SER A 491 -4.89 10.70 15.14
N ALA A 492 -5.59 10.68 16.28
CA ALA A 492 -5.12 11.28 17.52
C ALA A 492 -3.85 10.59 18.03
N CYS A 493 -3.77 9.26 17.95
CA CYS A 493 -2.57 8.50 18.32
C CYS A 493 -1.37 8.81 17.40
N LEU A 494 -1.58 8.93 16.10
CA LEU A 494 -0.55 9.38 15.16
C LEU A 494 -0.11 10.83 15.44
N ASN A 495 -1.03 11.69 15.87
CA ASN A 495 -0.74 13.07 16.22
C ASN A 495 0.10 13.16 17.50
N LEU A 496 -0.17 12.31 18.51
CA LEU A 496 0.63 12.18 19.72
C LEU A 496 2.09 11.84 19.41
N LEU A 497 2.32 11.01 18.39
CA LEU A 497 3.65 10.65 17.90
C LEU A 497 4.29 11.70 16.98
N GLY A 498 3.54 12.76 16.61
CA GLY A 498 4.01 13.80 15.69
C GLY A 498 4.13 13.36 14.23
N VAL A 499 3.46 12.27 13.82
CA VAL A 499 3.59 11.67 12.48
C VAL A 499 2.27 11.63 11.70
N LYS A 500 1.20 12.29 12.18
CA LYS A 500 -0.10 12.31 11.50
C LYS A 500 0.00 12.88 10.08
N GLY A 501 -0.55 12.15 9.11
CA GLY A 501 -0.73 12.63 7.73
C GLY A 501 0.54 12.58 6.89
N ALA A 502 0.44 13.15 5.69
CA ALA A 502 1.57 13.29 4.78
C ALA A 502 2.56 14.33 5.31
N SER A 503 3.84 14.04 5.19
CA SER A 503 4.88 15.01 5.50
C SER A 503 4.86 16.17 4.50
N LYS A 504 4.96 17.38 5.02
CA LYS A 504 5.07 18.60 4.20
C LYS A 504 6.50 18.84 3.70
N ASP A 505 7.49 18.37 4.45
CA ASP A 505 8.90 18.64 4.17
C ASP A 505 9.49 17.63 3.19
N SER A 506 9.22 16.34 3.43
CA SER A 506 9.79 15.25 2.64
C SER A 506 8.84 14.05 2.59
N PRO A 507 8.29 13.70 1.41
CA PRO A 507 7.41 12.55 1.28
C PRO A 507 7.99 11.27 1.90
N GLY A 508 7.19 10.63 2.74
CA GLY A 508 7.56 9.41 3.44
C GLY A 508 8.29 9.61 4.76
N SER A 509 8.64 10.85 5.16
CA SER A 509 9.36 11.07 6.42
C SER A 509 8.54 10.69 7.64
N ASN A 510 7.21 10.90 7.62
CA ASN A 510 6.34 10.55 8.74
C ASN A 510 6.20 9.04 8.86
N SER A 511 6.01 8.32 7.75
CA SER A 511 5.97 6.86 7.76
C SER A 511 7.31 6.21 8.15
N ARG A 512 8.45 6.80 7.74
CA ARG A 512 9.79 6.35 8.19
C ARG A 512 9.97 6.57 9.69
N LEU A 513 9.58 7.74 10.20
CA LEU A 513 9.64 8.02 11.63
C LEU A 513 8.73 7.08 12.44
N LEU A 514 7.52 6.80 11.95
CA LEU A 514 6.64 5.81 12.58
C LEU A 514 7.29 4.41 12.62
N ALA A 515 7.96 3.98 11.55
CA ALA A 515 8.68 2.70 11.54
C ALA A 515 9.83 2.68 12.57
N SER A 516 10.59 3.77 12.70
CA SER A 516 11.60 3.94 13.74
C SER A 516 11.01 3.86 15.15
N ILE A 517 9.88 4.52 15.40
CA ILE A 517 9.17 4.48 16.69
C ILE A 517 8.69 3.05 17.00
N VAL A 518 8.15 2.33 16.01
CA VAL A 518 7.76 0.92 16.16
C VAL A 518 8.97 0.07 16.55
N ALA A 519 10.10 0.21 15.85
CA ALA A 519 11.32 -0.53 16.17
C ALA A 519 11.88 -0.18 17.56
N GLY A 520 11.87 1.10 17.95
CA GLY A 520 12.27 1.53 19.30
C GLY A 520 11.35 1.01 20.41
N ALA A 521 10.04 0.96 20.17
CA ALA A 521 9.09 0.35 21.08
C ALA A 521 9.29 -1.17 21.19
N VAL A 522 9.60 -1.85 20.08
CA VAL A 522 9.94 -3.28 20.07
C VAL A 522 11.22 -3.52 20.87
N LEU A 523 12.27 -2.73 20.67
CA LEU A 523 13.51 -2.80 21.44
C LEU A 523 13.26 -2.68 22.96
N ALA A 524 12.42 -1.71 23.36
CA ALA A 524 12.01 -1.53 24.76
C ALA A 524 11.25 -2.76 25.29
N GLY A 525 10.29 -3.27 24.51
CA GLY A 525 9.54 -4.47 24.84
C GLY A 525 10.45 -5.68 25.01
N GLU A 526 11.35 -5.94 24.06
CA GLU A 526 12.31 -7.04 24.07
C GLU A 526 13.18 -6.99 25.32
N LEU A 527 13.78 -5.82 25.61
CA LEU A 527 14.62 -5.60 26.78
C LEU A 527 13.90 -5.97 28.08
N SER A 528 12.66 -5.49 28.25
CA SER A 528 11.89 -5.73 29.47
C SER A 528 11.46 -7.19 29.62
N LEU A 529 10.94 -7.82 28.55
CA LEU A 529 10.47 -9.20 28.61
C LEU A 529 11.63 -10.18 28.83
N MET A 530 12.72 -10.02 28.10
CA MET A 530 13.92 -10.87 28.27
C MET A 530 14.47 -10.75 29.69
N SER A 531 14.44 -9.55 30.27
CA SER A 531 14.83 -9.33 31.66
C SER A 531 13.91 -10.01 32.67
N ALA A 532 12.59 -9.95 32.45
CA ALA A 532 11.62 -10.64 33.31
C ALA A 532 11.77 -12.17 33.23
N LEU A 533 12.09 -12.71 32.05
CA LEU A 533 12.38 -14.14 31.85
C LEU A 533 13.67 -14.55 32.54
N ALA A 534 14.76 -13.81 32.34
CA ALA A 534 16.06 -14.08 32.97
C ALA A 534 15.98 -14.04 34.51
N ALA A 535 15.12 -13.18 35.06
CA ALA A 535 14.88 -13.08 36.51
C ALA A 535 13.83 -14.07 37.05
N GLY A 536 13.19 -14.89 36.21
CA GLY A 536 12.11 -15.80 36.62
C GLY A 536 10.81 -15.12 37.08
N GLN A 537 10.57 -13.86 36.66
CA GLN A 537 9.48 -13.01 37.16
C GLN A 537 8.22 -13.02 36.30
N LEU A 538 8.24 -13.69 35.14
CA LEU A 538 7.13 -13.63 34.17
C LEU A 538 5.79 -14.07 34.78
N VAL A 539 5.74 -15.24 35.41
CA VAL A 539 4.50 -15.83 35.95
C VAL A 539 3.88 -14.92 37.01
N ASN A 540 4.69 -14.42 37.95
CA ASN A 540 4.23 -13.54 39.02
C ASN A 540 3.66 -12.22 38.48
N SER A 541 4.25 -11.67 37.42
CA SER A 541 3.79 -10.43 36.80
C SER A 541 2.46 -10.64 36.08
N HIS A 542 2.33 -11.71 35.28
CA HIS A 542 1.07 -12.04 34.61
C HIS A 542 -0.05 -12.33 35.61
N MET A 543 0.24 -13.03 36.71
CA MET A 543 -0.76 -13.33 37.74
C MET A 543 -1.29 -12.07 38.45
N LYS A 544 -0.46 -11.02 38.57
CA LYS A 544 -0.83 -9.77 39.24
C LYS A 544 -1.67 -8.84 38.35
N TYR A 545 -1.39 -8.77 37.05
CA TYR A 545 -1.99 -7.76 36.16
C TYR A 545 -2.85 -8.34 35.04
N ASN A 546 -2.70 -9.62 34.69
CA ASN A 546 -3.42 -10.27 33.59
C ASN A 546 -4.46 -11.30 34.07
N ARG A 547 -4.64 -11.44 35.39
CA ARG A 547 -5.74 -12.21 35.97
C ARG A 547 -6.63 -11.28 36.80
N SER A 548 -7.91 -11.23 36.44
CA SER A 548 -8.94 -10.56 37.24
C SER A 548 -8.94 -11.12 38.67
N SER A 549 -8.57 -10.31 39.65
CA SER A 549 -8.91 -10.54 41.07
C SER A 549 -10.31 -10.03 41.42
N LYS A 550 -11.09 -9.58 40.43
CA LYS A 550 -12.53 -9.34 40.61
C LYS A 550 -13.25 -10.68 40.54
N ASP A 551 -13.91 -11.03 41.63
CA ASP A 551 -14.83 -12.19 41.75
C ASP A 551 -15.74 -12.28 40.52
N VAL A 552 -15.57 -13.36 39.76
CA VAL A 552 -16.36 -13.65 38.55
C VAL A 552 -17.81 -14.06 38.88
N THR A 553 -18.14 -14.19 40.18
CA THR A 553 -19.46 -14.60 40.68
C THR A 553 -20.54 -13.53 40.64
N LYS A 554 -20.25 -12.29 40.21
CA LYS A 554 -21.27 -11.22 40.09
C LYS A 554 -21.88 -11.01 38.69
N VAL A 555 -21.55 -11.86 37.70
CA VAL A 555 -22.06 -11.70 36.32
C VAL A 555 -23.34 -12.52 36.05
N GLN A 556 -23.88 -13.27 37.02
CA GLN A 556 -25.20 -13.89 36.93
C GLN A 556 -26.23 -13.15 37.80
N ALA A 557 -26.63 -11.95 37.37
CA ALA A 557 -27.93 -11.33 37.68
C ALA A 557 -27.93 -9.88 37.17
N THR A 558 -28.28 -9.67 35.90
CA THR A 558 -29.07 -8.51 35.45
C THR A 558 -29.54 -8.74 34.03
#